data_AF-A0A2G0W847-F1
#
_entry.id   AF-A0A2G0W847-F1
#
_cell.length_a   1.000
_cell.length_b   1.000
_cell.length_c   1.000
_cell.angle_alpha   90.00
_cell.angle_beta   90.00
_cell.angle_gamma   90.00
#
_symmetry.space_group_name_H-M   'P 1'
#
loop_
_entity.id
_entity.type
_entity.pdbx_description
1 polymer ?
#
loop_
_entity_poly.entity_id
_entity_poly.type
_entity_poly.pdbx_seq_one_letter_code
_entity_poly.pdbx_strand_id
1 'polypeptide(L)'
;MKFSFELLLCLGVFLAGVVWSKLIFPSNFWLVSNIHDFFEIVGVISTTIAAIVAVSALNVWKTQFSHTEKYQVVRDFHAACQGAWNSYWYVAAGYDLIDEVWKNKHIDNWFHDQSDTYRAAASESKSRMESAYLVLKHHLSTEEVDRLSESYYEYMNQVSFGESEIISFSTRCGAMIDEPIDKYDEYFQKRVIRLELIYNARSNLSDAADALLASCARPK
;
A
#
# COMPACT_ATOMS: atom_id res chain seq x y z
N MET A 1 3.61 26.43 21.52
CA MET A 1 4.81 25.66 21.94
C MET A 1 4.30 24.45 22.73
N LYS A 2 4.24 23.25 22.12
CA LYS A 2 3.80 22.05 22.84
C LYS A 2 5.00 21.57 23.68
N PHE A 3 4.93 21.71 24.99
CA PHE A 3 5.89 21.05 25.90
C PHE A 3 5.68 19.54 25.77
N SER A 4 6.66 18.84 25.21
CA SER A 4 6.62 17.39 25.09
C SER A 4 6.79 16.76 26.47
N PHE A 5 6.02 15.70 26.74
CA PHE A 5 6.08 14.92 27.99
C PHE A 5 7.51 14.43 28.30
N GLU A 6 8.32 14.20 27.27
CA GLU A 6 9.73 13.82 27.42
C GLU A 6 10.58 14.93 28.05
N LEU A 7 10.28 16.19 27.76
CA LEU A 7 10.97 17.33 28.38
C LEU A 7 10.66 17.42 29.87
N LEU A 8 9.42 17.15 30.25
CA LEU A 8 8.99 17.05 31.64
C LEU A 8 9.67 15.89 32.39
N LEU A 9 9.84 14.74 31.73
CA LEU A 9 10.58 13.61 32.29
C LEU A 9 12.07 13.92 32.47
N CYS A 10 12.72 14.53 31.47
CA CYS A 10 14.13 14.92 31.57
C CYS A 10 14.36 15.97 32.66
N LEU A 11 13.49 17.00 32.72
CA LEU A 11 13.50 17.99 33.80
C LEU A 11 13.21 17.36 35.16
N GLY A 12 12.28 16.41 35.23
CA GLY A 12 11.92 15.70 36.46
C GLY A 12 13.08 14.87 37.01
N VAL A 13 13.74 14.08 36.16
CA VAL A 13 14.93 13.29 36.54
C VAL A 13 16.09 14.22 36.91
N PHE A 14 16.28 15.33 36.18
CA PHE A 14 17.28 16.33 36.51
C PHE A 14 17.04 16.95 37.88
N LEU A 15 15.83 17.44 38.15
CA LEU A 15 15.47 18.03 39.44
C LEU A 15 15.56 17.01 40.58
N ALA A 16 15.15 15.76 40.34
CA ALA A 16 15.32 14.68 41.30
C ALA A 16 16.80 14.44 41.61
N GLY A 17 17.68 14.42 40.59
CA GLY A 17 19.13 14.33 40.76
C GLY A 17 19.72 15.51 41.54
N VAL A 18 19.24 16.73 41.30
CA VAL A 18 19.66 17.94 42.04
C VAL A 18 19.21 17.89 43.50
N VAL A 19 17.98 17.47 43.77
CA VAL A 19 17.45 17.33 45.14
C VAL A 19 18.18 16.21 45.88
N TRP A 20 18.44 15.09 45.21
CA TRP A 20 19.16 13.94 45.78
C TRP A 20 20.64 14.26 46.03
N SER A 21 21.27 15.01 45.13
CA SER A 21 22.62 15.55 45.31
C SER A 21 22.72 16.40 46.58
N LYS A 22 21.73 17.27 46.85
CA LYS A 22 21.67 18.05 48.11
C LYS A 22 21.47 17.22 49.37
N LEU A 23 20.92 16.01 49.26
CA LEU A 23 20.70 15.10 50.40
C LEU A 23 21.94 14.26 50.73
N ILE A 24 22.77 13.94 49.73
CA ILE A 24 23.94 13.06 49.89
C ILE A 24 25.25 13.84 50.03
N PHE A 25 25.39 14.98 49.34
CA PHE A 25 26.60 15.80 49.38
C PHE A 25 26.43 17.01 50.31
N PRO A 26 27.48 17.41 51.06
CA PRO A 26 27.42 18.59 51.92
C PRO A 26 27.05 19.85 51.10
N SER A 27 26.31 20.76 51.73
CA SER A 27 25.55 21.90 51.18
C SER A 27 26.28 22.90 50.27
N ASN A 28 27.55 22.68 49.94
CA ASN A 28 28.43 23.63 49.25
C ASN A 28 28.54 23.38 47.73
N PHE A 29 27.94 22.34 47.17
CA PHE A 29 28.03 22.03 45.73
C PHE A 29 27.51 23.15 44.81
N TRP A 30 26.55 23.94 45.28
CA TRP A 30 26.01 25.11 44.55
C TRP A 30 26.69 26.43 44.92
N LEU A 31 27.66 26.39 45.84
CA LEU A 31 28.42 27.53 46.30
C LEU A 31 29.71 27.57 45.48
N VAL A 32 29.77 28.46 44.49
CA VAL A 32 30.93 28.56 43.59
C VAL A 32 32.12 29.10 44.38
N SER A 33 32.91 28.20 44.97
CA SER A 33 34.07 28.53 45.79
C SER A 33 35.36 28.63 44.97
N ASN A 34 35.40 27.92 43.83
CA ASN A 34 36.50 27.90 42.87
C ASN A 34 35.99 27.66 41.44
N ILE A 35 36.85 27.95 40.44
CA ILE A 35 36.51 27.82 39.01
C ILE A 35 36.16 26.39 38.59
N HIS A 36 36.68 25.39 39.32
CA HIS A 36 36.40 23.97 39.12
C HIS A 36 34.92 23.65 39.33
N ASP A 37 34.33 24.11 40.43
CA ASP A 37 32.91 23.88 40.77
C ASP A 37 31.98 24.53 39.73
N PHE A 38 32.40 25.66 39.14
CA PHE A 38 31.71 26.28 38.02
C PHE A 38 31.69 25.38 36.78
N PHE A 39 32.83 24.75 36.43
CA PHE A 39 32.90 23.82 35.30
C PHE A 39 32.10 22.53 35.54
N GLU A 40 32.01 22.04 36.77
CA GLU A 40 31.14 20.90 37.09
C GLU A 40 29.66 21.22 36.86
N ILE A 41 29.17 22.37 37.35
CA ILE A 41 27.78 22.81 37.12
C ILE A 41 27.49 22.97 35.63
N VAL A 42 28.40 23.62 34.88
CA VAL A 42 28.28 23.78 33.43
C VAL A 42 28.29 22.44 32.71
N GLY A 43 29.12 21.48 33.13
CA GLY A 43 29.17 20.13 32.58
C GLY A 43 27.85 19.36 32.76
N VAL A 44 27.24 19.46 33.94
CA VAL A 44 25.94 18.85 34.23
C VAL A 44 24.81 19.48 33.40
N ILE A 45 24.81 20.81 33.23
CA ILE A 45 23.87 21.52 32.35
C ILE A 45 24.06 21.07 30.89
N SER A 46 25.31 21.03 30.42
CA SER A 46 25.64 20.61 29.06
C SER A 46 25.19 19.17 28.78
N THR A 47 25.37 18.26 29.74
CA THR A 47 24.95 16.85 29.60
C THR A 47 23.43 16.73 29.52
N THR A 48 22.71 17.51 30.32
CA THR A 48 21.23 17.56 30.28
C THR A 48 20.73 18.07 28.94
N ILE A 49 21.33 19.14 28.41
CA ILE A 49 20.99 19.68 27.08
C ILE A 49 21.26 18.61 26.00
N ALA A 50 22.41 17.93 26.06
CA ALA A 50 22.75 16.86 25.13
C ALA A 50 21.71 15.72 25.16
N ALA A 51 21.23 15.33 26.34
CA ALA A 51 20.19 14.32 26.49
C ALA A 51 18.85 14.77 25.86
N ILE A 52 18.44 16.03 26.05
CA ILE A 52 17.22 16.58 25.45
C ILE A 52 17.32 16.58 23.91
N VAL A 53 18.47 16.98 23.37
CA VAL A 53 18.73 16.98 21.93
C VAL A 53 18.70 15.54 21.38
N ALA A 54 19.30 14.58 22.10
CA ALA A 54 19.30 13.17 21.70
C ALA A 54 17.87 12.60 21.63
N VAL A 55 17.03 12.84 22.63
CA VAL A 55 15.62 12.39 22.62
C VAL A 55 14.84 13.04 21.49
N SER A 56 15.04 14.35 21.28
CA SER A 56 14.39 15.07 20.18
C SER A 56 14.80 14.51 18.81
N ALA A 57 16.08 14.22 18.62
CA ALA A 57 16.61 13.61 17.41
C ALA A 57 16.04 12.21 17.17
N LEU A 58 15.93 11.38 18.21
CA LEU A 58 15.32 10.04 18.12
C LEU A 58 13.85 10.09 17.70
N ASN A 59 13.08 11.05 18.23
CA ASN A 59 11.68 11.23 17.86
C ASN A 59 11.52 11.68 16.39
N VAL A 60 12.37 12.58 15.93
CA VAL A 60 12.42 12.98 14.51
C VAL A 60 12.78 11.79 13.63
N TRP A 61 13.80 11.01 13.99
CA TRP A 61 14.19 9.81 13.26
C TRP A 61 13.07 8.79 13.19
N LYS A 62 12.40 8.49 14.31
CA LYS A 62 11.26 7.58 14.34
C LYS A 62 10.16 8.00 13.37
N THR A 63 9.89 9.29 13.29
CA THR A 63 8.88 9.85 12.38
C THR A 63 9.32 9.76 10.92
N GLN A 64 10.60 10.01 10.63
CA GLN A 64 11.18 9.87 9.29
C GLN A 64 11.15 8.42 8.79
N PHE A 65 11.48 7.44 9.65
CA PHE A 65 11.39 6.02 9.30
C PHE A 65 9.95 5.61 8.99
N SER A 66 8.99 5.98 9.85
CA SER A 66 7.58 5.67 9.62
C SER A 66 7.05 6.30 8.32
N HIS A 67 7.44 7.53 8.01
CA HIS A 67 7.07 8.18 6.74
C HIS A 67 7.69 7.47 5.53
N THR A 68 8.96 7.07 5.63
CA THR A 68 9.67 6.36 4.56
C THR A 68 9.05 4.99 4.29
N GLU A 69 8.74 4.26 5.36
CA GLU A 69 8.05 2.96 5.29
C GLU A 69 6.68 3.10 4.64
N LYS A 70 5.85 4.05 5.10
CA LYS A 70 4.54 4.34 4.49
C LYS A 70 4.67 4.70 3.00
N TYR A 71 5.61 5.57 2.65
CA TYR A 71 5.84 5.95 1.26
C TYR A 71 6.25 4.76 0.39
N GLN A 72 7.11 3.88 0.90
CA GLN A 72 7.53 2.67 0.19
C GLN A 72 6.34 1.75 -0.09
N VAL A 73 5.51 1.43 0.90
CA VAL A 73 4.36 0.54 0.68
C VAL A 73 3.31 1.16 -0.24
N VAL A 74 3.10 2.48 -0.19
CA VAL A 74 2.19 3.18 -1.11
C VAL A 74 2.73 3.12 -2.54
N ARG A 75 4.04 3.34 -2.74
CA ARG A 75 4.69 3.25 -4.04
C ARG A 75 4.61 1.84 -4.61
N ASP A 76 4.85 0.82 -3.79
CA ASP A 76 4.82 -0.58 -4.21
C ASP A 76 3.39 -1.01 -4.60
N PHE A 77 2.37 -0.54 -3.87
CA PHE A 77 0.96 -0.71 -4.28
C PHE A 77 0.63 0.02 -5.57
N HIS A 78 1.03 1.28 -5.72
CA HIS A 78 0.85 2.03 -6.97
C HIS A 78 1.51 1.32 -8.17
N ALA A 79 2.71 0.77 -7.99
CA ALA A 79 3.37 -0.03 -9.03
C ALA A 79 2.58 -1.31 -9.36
N ALA A 80 1.96 -1.97 -8.37
CA ALA A 80 1.08 -3.12 -8.62
C ALA A 80 -0.17 -2.72 -9.41
N CYS A 81 -0.76 -1.54 -9.17
CA CYS A 81 -1.89 -1.03 -9.95
C CYS A 81 -1.54 -0.79 -11.43
N GLN A 82 -0.28 -0.52 -11.78
CA GLN A 82 0.13 -0.42 -13.18
C GLN A 82 0.05 -1.79 -13.90
N GLY A 83 0.21 -2.89 -13.17
CA GLY A 83 0.04 -4.25 -13.69
C GLY A 83 -1.41 -4.67 -13.94
N ALA A 84 -2.39 -3.93 -13.39
CA ALA A 84 -3.83 -4.23 -13.48
C ALA A 84 -4.33 -4.46 -14.92
N TRP A 85 -3.64 -3.90 -15.91
CA TRP A 85 -3.91 -4.15 -17.32
C TRP A 85 -3.88 -5.64 -17.71
N ASN A 86 -3.08 -6.47 -17.05
CA ASN A 86 -2.98 -7.88 -17.39
C ASN A 86 -4.33 -8.61 -17.24
N SER A 87 -5.13 -8.25 -16.23
CA SER A 87 -6.47 -8.80 -16.06
C SER A 87 -7.43 -8.33 -17.14
N TYR A 88 -7.36 -7.05 -17.53
CA TYR A 88 -8.12 -6.53 -18.68
C TYR A 88 -7.78 -7.29 -19.95
N TRP A 89 -6.50 -7.48 -20.24
CA TRP A 89 -6.03 -8.16 -21.45
C TRP A 89 -6.43 -9.64 -21.47
N TYR A 90 -6.42 -10.32 -20.33
CA TYR A 90 -6.94 -11.69 -20.25
C TYR A 90 -8.41 -11.78 -20.61
N VAL A 91 -9.25 -10.90 -20.05
CA VAL A 91 -10.68 -10.88 -20.37
C VAL A 91 -10.90 -10.51 -21.84
N ALA A 92 -10.18 -9.50 -22.35
CA ALA A 92 -10.27 -9.08 -23.75
C ALA A 92 -9.86 -10.21 -24.71
N ALA A 93 -8.72 -10.86 -24.46
CA ALA A 93 -8.25 -11.98 -25.26
C ALA A 93 -9.24 -13.16 -25.23
N GLY A 94 -9.80 -13.47 -24.06
CA GLY A 94 -10.83 -14.51 -23.93
C GLY A 94 -12.06 -14.24 -24.80
N TYR A 95 -12.48 -12.98 -24.89
CA TYR A 95 -13.57 -12.57 -25.78
C TYR A 95 -13.17 -12.53 -27.27
N ASP A 96 -11.92 -12.18 -27.60
CA ASP A 96 -11.44 -12.16 -28.99
C ASP A 96 -11.30 -13.56 -29.58
N LEU A 97 -10.90 -14.52 -28.74
CA LEU A 97 -10.76 -15.93 -29.12
C LEU A 97 -12.11 -16.61 -29.43
N ILE A 98 -13.25 -16.02 -29.03
CA ILE A 98 -14.60 -16.57 -29.26
C ILE A 98 -14.83 -16.86 -30.75
N ASP A 99 -14.41 -15.94 -31.63
CA ASP A 99 -14.62 -16.04 -33.08
C ASP A 99 -13.77 -17.12 -33.74
N GLU A 100 -12.70 -17.53 -33.06
CA GLU A 100 -11.75 -18.50 -33.56
C GLU A 100 -12.00 -19.89 -32.99
N VAL A 101 -12.66 -20.01 -31.83
CA VAL A 101 -12.99 -21.30 -31.21
C VAL A 101 -13.72 -22.21 -32.18
N TRP A 102 -14.73 -21.70 -32.90
CA TRP A 102 -15.49 -22.54 -33.83
C TRP A 102 -14.63 -23.10 -34.97
N LYS A 103 -13.72 -22.28 -35.51
CA LYS A 103 -12.81 -22.69 -36.58
C LYS A 103 -11.82 -23.77 -36.11
N ASN A 104 -11.45 -23.71 -34.84
CA ASN A 104 -10.49 -24.60 -34.21
C ASN A 104 -11.14 -25.70 -33.35
N LYS A 105 -12.45 -25.94 -33.51
CA LYS A 105 -13.23 -26.88 -32.67
C LYS A 105 -12.76 -28.34 -32.68
N HIS A 106 -11.91 -28.70 -33.64
CA HIS A 106 -11.32 -30.03 -33.79
C HIS A 106 -10.01 -30.19 -33.02
N ILE A 107 -9.49 -29.11 -32.43
CA ILE A 107 -8.27 -29.10 -31.64
C ILE A 107 -8.68 -29.07 -30.16
N ASP A 108 -8.43 -30.17 -29.46
CA ASP A 108 -8.70 -30.26 -28.03
C ASP A 108 -7.93 -29.19 -27.26
N ASN A 109 -8.59 -28.57 -26.28
CA ASN A 109 -8.03 -27.54 -25.40
C ASN A 109 -7.48 -26.28 -26.09
N TRP A 110 -7.73 -26.08 -27.39
CA TRP A 110 -7.18 -24.93 -28.14
C TRP A 110 -7.41 -23.58 -27.45
N PHE A 111 -8.63 -23.31 -26.97
CA PHE A 111 -8.94 -22.06 -26.29
C PHE A 111 -8.13 -21.86 -25.00
N HIS A 112 -7.95 -22.94 -24.23
CA HIS A 112 -7.16 -22.90 -23.00
C HIS A 112 -5.70 -22.61 -23.30
N ASP A 113 -5.13 -23.28 -24.31
CA ASP A 113 -3.73 -23.08 -24.70
C ASP A 113 -3.48 -21.65 -25.20
N GLN A 114 -4.42 -21.06 -25.96
CA GLN A 114 -4.30 -19.67 -26.42
C GLN A 114 -4.44 -18.65 -25.28
N SER A 115 -5.29 -18.93 -24.29
CA SER A 115 -5.56 -17.99 -23.20
C SER A 115 -4.62 -18.13 -21.99
N ASP A 116 -3.84 -19.22 -21.91
CA ASP A 116 -3.05 -19.55 -20.71
C ASP A 116 -1.99 -18.50 -20.36
N THR A 117 -1.30 -17.96 -21.37
CA THR A 117 -0.29 -16.91 -21.15
C THR A 117 -0.90 -15.67 -20.52
N TYR A 118 -2.07 -15.24 -21.01
CA TYR A 118 -2.80 -14.10 -20.45
C TYR A 118 -3.35 -14.40 -19.06
N ARG A 119 -3.86 -15.62 -18.85
CA ARG A 119 -4.37 -16.09 -17.56
C ARG A 119 -3.27 -16.07 -16.49
N ALA A 120 -2.08 -16.56 -16.82
CA ALA A 120 -0.93 -16.56 -15.92
C ALA A 120 -0.52 -15.13 -15.54
N ALA A 121 -0.42 -14.24 -16.53
CA ALA A 121 -0.08 -12.83 -16.28
C ALA A 121 -1.14 -12.08 -15.45
N ALA A 122 -2.43 -12.36 -15.68
CA ALA A 122 -3.53 -11.83 -14.90
C ALA A 122 -3.50 -12.33 -13.45
N SER A 123 -3.30 -13.63 -13.26
CA SER A 123 -3.20 -14.25 -11.93
C SER A 123 -2.03 -13.69 -11.12
N GLU A 124 -0.86 -13.55 -11.75
CA GLU A 124 0.31 -12.95 -11.10
C GLU A 124 0.06 -11.48 -10.73
N SER A 125 -0.51 -10.68 -11.64
CA SER A 125 -0.84 -9.29 -11.36
C SER A 125 -1.82 -9.15 -10.21
N LYS A 126 -2.87 -9.98 -10.19
CA LYS A 126 -3.87 -10.00 -9.13
C LYS A 126 -3.25 -10.34 -7.77
N SER A 127 -2.44 -11.39 -7.71
CA SER A 127 -1.74 -11.80 -6.49
C SER A 127 -0.79 -10.72 -5.96
N ARG A 128 -0.03 -10.06 -6.84
CA ARG A 128 0.84 -8.94 -6.47
C ARG A 128 0.05 -7.77 -5.88
N MET A 129 -1.07 -7.43 -6.50
CA MET A 129 -1.92 -6.32 -6.05
C MET A 129 -2.63 -6.62 -4.74
N GLU A 130 -3.14 -7.85 -4.55
CA GLU A 130 -3.71 -8.31 -3.28
C GLU A 130 -2.68 -8.24 -2.15
N SER A 131 -1.47 -8.74 -2.40
CA SER A 131 -0.38 -8.72 -1.42
C SER A 131 0.02 -7.30 -1.05
N ALA A 132 0.18 -6.42 -2.05
CA ALA A 132 0.52 -5.02 -1.81
C ALA A 132 -0.59 -4.28 -1.06
N TYR A 133 -1.85 -4.54 -1.38
CA TYR A 133 -2.99 -3.94 -0.69
C TYR A 133 -3.07 -4.36 0.78
N LEU A 134 -2.84 -5.65 1.09
CA LEU A 134 -2.81 -6.15 2.46
C LEU A 134 -1.75 -5.45 3.30
N VAL A 135 -0.54 -5.32 2.78
CA VAL A 135 0.55 -4.62 3.47
C VAL A 135 0.23 -3.14 3.63
N LEU A 136 -0.29 -2.49 2.58
CA LEU A 136 -0.66 -1.09 2.59
C LEU A 136 -1.71 -0.78 3.67
N LYS A 137 -2.72 -1.64 3.83
CA LYS A 137 -3.80 -1.48 4.81
C LYS A 137 -3.30 -1.34 6.24
N HIS A 138 -2.17 -1.97 6.59
CA HIS A 138 -1.56 -1.86 7.92
C HIS A 138 -0.89 -0.50 8.19
N HIS A 139 -0.61 0.28 7.15
CA HIS A 139 0.11 1.55 7.22
C HIS A 139 -0.79 2.77 6.97
N LEU A 140 -2.03 2.54 6.54
CA LEU A 140 -3.02 3.58 6.28
C LEU A 140 -3.88 3.85 7.51
N SER A 141 -4.33 5.10 7.64
CA SER A 141 -5.40 5.45 8.57
C SER A 141 -6.74 4.85 8.11
N THR A 142 -7.71 4.71 9.01
CA THR A 142 -9.04 4.18 8.68
C THR A 142 -9.70 4.93 7.51
N GLU A 143 -9.60 6.25 7.50
CA GLU A 143 -10.17 7.09 6.43
C GLU A 143 -9.47 6.87 5.08
N GLU A 144 -8.16 6.69 5.06
CA GLU A 144 -7.40 6.38 3.85
C GLU A 144 -7.74 4.98 3.32
N VAL A 145 -7.93 4.01 4.22
CA VAL A 145 -8.38 2.65 3.86
C VAL A 145 -9.77 2.69 3.25
N ASP A 146 -10.73 3.38 3.88
CA ASP A 146 -12.11 3.41 3.40
C ASP A 146 -12.19 3.95 1.97
N ARG A 147 -11.51 5.08 1.69
CA ARG A 147 -11.46 5.68 0.35
C ARG A 147 -10.83 4.77 -0.70
N LEU A 148 -9.74 4.08 -0.36
CA LEU A 148 -9.04 3.21 -1.31
C LEU A 148 -9.78 1.88 -1.53
N SER A 149 -10.39 1.35 -0.46
CA SER A 149 -11.00 0.03 -0.45
C SER A 149 -12.15 -0.10 -1.45
N GLU A 150 -12.95 0.95 -1.60
CA GLU A 150 -14.06 0.98 -2.55
C GLU A 150 -13.58 0.76 -3.99
N SER A 151 -12.59 1.55 -4.43
CA SER A 151 -12.03 1.42 -5.79
C SER A 151 -11.30 0.09 -5.99
N TYR A 152 -10.60 -0.39 -4.95
CA TYR A 152 -9.90 -1.68 -4.98
C TYR A 152 -10.88 -2.84 -5.16
N TYR A 153 -11.92 -2.92 -4.31
CA TYR A 153 -12.89 -4.02 -4.37
C TYR A 153 -13.73 -3.96 -5.64
N GLU A 154 -14.09 -2.78 -6.11
CA GLU A 154 -14.80 -2.63 -7.38
C GLU A 154 -13.99 -3.21 -8.54
N TYR A 155 -12.72 -2.82 -8.68
CA TYR A 155 -11.84 -3.39 -9.71
C TYR A 155 -11.70 -4.91 -9.58
N MET A 156 -11.46 -5.40 -8.37
CA MET A 156 -11.30 -6.84 -8.12
C MET A 156 -12.56 -7.65 -8.46
N ASN A 157 -13.74 -7.09 -8.18
CA ASN A 157 -15.02 -7.68 -8.53
C ASN A 157 -15.20 -7.71 -10.05
N GLN A 158 -14.98 -6.58 -10.74
CA GLN A 158 -15.15 -6.51 -12.20
C GLN A 158 -14.24 -7.48 -12.94
N VAL A 159 -12.98 -7.59 -12.51
CA VAL A 159 -12.04 -8.58 -13.04
C VAL A 159 -12.55 -9.99 -12.77
N SER A 160 -12.90 -10.31 -11.52
CA SER A 160 -13.32 -11.68 -11.16
C SER A 160 -14.60 -12.11 -11.90
N PHE A 161 -15.52 -11.16 -12.17
CA PHE A 161 -16.68 -11.41 -13.03
C PHE A 161 -16.28 -11.69 -14.48
N GLY A 162 -15.37 -10.87 -15.05
CA GLY A 162 -14.85 -11.10 -16.40
C GLY A 162 -14.15 -12.46 -16.53
N GLU A 163 -13.27 -12.81 -15.58
CA GLU A 163 -12.60 -14.12 -15.54
C GLU A 163 -13.61 -15.28 -15.50
N SER A 164 -14.66 -15.14 -14.68
CA SER A 164 -15.72 -16.14 -14.56
C SER A 164 -16.53 -16.28 -15.85
N GLU A 165 -16.79 -15.18 -16.56
CA GLU A 165 -17.45 -15.20 -17.87
C GLU A 165 -16.61 -15.97 -18.90
N ILE A 166 -15.29 -15.72 -18.95
CA ILE A 166 -14.38 -16.43 -19.84
C ILE A 166 -14.30 -17.93 -19.51
N ILE A 167 -14.24 -18.30 -18.23
CA ILE A 167 -14.25 -19.72 -17.81
C ILE A 167 -15.56 -20.40 -18.18
N SER A 168 -16.70 -19.73 -17.93
CA SER A 168 -18.02 -20.24 -18.29
C SER A 168 -18.15 -20.43 -19.80
N PHE A 169 -17.66 -19.46 -20.58
CA PHE A 169 -17.60 -19.54 -22.03
C PHE A 169 -16.76 -20.74 -22.48
N SER A 170 -15.53 -20.88 -22.00
CA SER A 170 -14.65 -22.01 -22.34
C SER A 170 -15.31 -23.36 -22.09
N THR A 171 -16.05 -23.49 -20.97
CA THR A 171 -16.80 -24.70 -20.63
C THR A 171 -17.93 -24.96 -21.62
N ARG A 172 -18.64 -23.90 -22.03
CA ARG A 172 -19.73 -23.98 -23.01
C ARG A 172 -19.23 -24.27 -24.41
N CYS A 173 -18.05 -23.77 -24.81
CA CYS A 173 -17.46 -24.08 -26.10
C CYS A 173 -17.39 -25.58 -26.33
N GLY A 174 -16.87 -26.35 -25.37
CA GLY A 174 -16.83 -27.81 -25.47
C GLY A 174 -18.21 -28.47 -25.63
N ALA A 175 -19.27 -27.85 -25.10
CA ALA A 175 -20.64 -28.35 -25.21
C ALA A 175 -21.39 -27.87 -26.46
N MET A 176 -20.99 -26.72 -27.03
CA MET A 176 -21.66 -26.02 -28.14
C MET A 176 -20.94 -26.20 -29.48
N ILE A 177 -19.95 -27.10 -29.59
CA ILE A 177 -19.20 -27.43 -30.82
C ILE A 177 -20.08 -27.77 -32.04
N ASP A 178 -21.37 -28.01 -31.84
CA ASP A 178 -22.36 -28.31 -32.88
C ASP A 178 -23.48 -27.25 -33.04
N GLU A 179 -23.46 -26.17 -32.25
CA GLU A 179 -24.46 -25.09 -32.32
C GLU A 179 -24.00 -23.90 -33.19
N PRO A 180 -24.93 -23.20 -33.88
CA PRO A 180 -24.57 -22.14 -34.82
C PRO A 180 -24.16 -20.79 -34.15
N ILE A 181 -23.34 -20.01 -34.87
CA ILE A 181 -22.61 -18.80 -34.41
C ILE A 181 -23.54 -17.62 -34.00
N ASP A 182 -24.78 -17.61 -34.46
CA ASP A 182 -25.80 -16.61 -34.14
C ASP A 182 -26.16 -16.55 -32.64
N LYS A 183 -25.87 -17.60 -31.86
CA LYS A 183 -26.00 -17.57 -30.39
C LYS A 183 -24.87 -16.82 -29.68
N TYR A 184 -23.83 -16.39 -30.40
CA TYR A 184 -22.66 -15.70 -29.83
C TYR A 184 -22.79 -14.17 -29.86
N ASP A 185 -23.81 -13.60 -30.51
CA ASP A 185 -24.08 -12.14 -30.52
C ASP A 185 -24.26 -11.55 -29.11
N GLU A 186 -24.85 -12.31 -28.19
CA GLU A 186 -24.96 -11.91 -26.77
C GLU A 186 -23.57 -11.75 -26.12
N TYR A 187 -22.59 -12.56 -26.52
CA TYR A 187 -21.23 -12.49 -25.98
C TYR A 187 -20.47 -11.25 -26.47
N PHE A 188 -20.72 -10.79 -27.70
CA PHE A 188 -20.13 -9.55 -28.19
C PHE A 188 -20.62 -8.31 -27.44
N GLN A 189 -21.92 -8.24 -27.15
CA GLN A 189 -22.47 -7.15 -26.33
C GLN A 189 -21.92 -7.21 -24.90
N LYS A 190 -21.81 -8.41 -24.32
CA LYS A 190 -21.19 -8.61 -23.00
C LYS A 190 -19.72 -8.19 -22.98
N ARG A 191 -18.96 -8.47 -24.04
CA ARG A 191 -17.55 -8.04 -24.17
C ARG A 191 -17.43 -6.54 -23.98
N VAL A 192 -18.17 -5.74 -24.74
CA VAL A 192 -18.06 -4.28 -24.72
C VAL A 192 -18.34 -3.75 -23.31
N ILE A 193 -19.45 -4.17 -22.72
CA ILE A 193 -19.87 -3.74 -21.39
C ILE A 193 -18.84 -4.17 -20.33
N ARG A 194 -18.39 -5.43 -20.36
CA ARG A 194 -17.44 -5.96 -19.38
C ARG A 194 -16.10 -5.24 -19.43
N LEU A 195 -15.56 -5.03 -20.64
CA LEU A 195 -14.29 -4.36 -20.82
C LEU A 195 -14.37 -2.89 -20.39
N GLU A 196 -15.47 -2.20 -20.66
CA GLU A 196 -15.71 -0.84 -20.19
C GLU A 196 -15.76 -0.76 -18.65
N LEU A 197 -16.47 -1.69 -18.00
CA LEU A 197 -16.52 -1.76 -16.53
C LEU A 197 -15.14 -1.99 -15.90
N ILE A 198 -14.36 -2.93 -16.43
CA ILE A 198 -12.99 -3.19 -15.95
C ILE A 198 -12.10 -1.97 -16.17
N TYR A 199 -12.18 -1.34 -17.35
CA TYR A 199 -11.42 -0.13 -17.67
C TYR A 199 -11.73 1.00 -16.68
N ASN A 200 -13.01 1.30 -16.46
CA ASN A 200 -13.45 2.36 -15.57
C ASN A 200 -13.02 2.08 -14.12
N ALA A 201 -13.22 0.86 -13.64
CA ALA A 201 -12.81 0.46 -12.30
C ALA A 201 -11.28 0.56 -12.11
N ARG A 202 -10.50 0.16 -13.12
CA ARG A 202 -9.04 0.29 -13.12
C ARG A 202 -8.60 1.76 -13.11
N SER A 203 -9.27 2.61 -13.89
CA SER A 203 -8.98 4.04 -13.93
C SER A 203 -9.20 4.66 -12.54
N ASN A 204 -10.35 4.41 -11.94
CA ASN A 204 -10.67 4.90 -10.59
C ASN A 204 -9.67 4.41 -9.54
N LEU A 205 -9.27 3.13 -9.61
CA LEU A 205 -8.24 2.58 -8.73
C LEU A 205 -6.88 3.25 -8.92
N SER A 206 -6.49 3.52 -10.16
CA SER A 206 -5.23 4.18 -10.48
C SER A 206 -5.24 5.63 -9.98
N ASP A 207 -6.33 6.37 -10.20
CA ASP A 207 -6.51 7.73 -9.72
C ASP A 207 -6.47 7.80 -8.19
N ALA A 208 -7.08 6.83 -7.50
CA ALA A 208 -7.03 6.71 -6.04
C ALA A 208 -5.61 6.42 -5.54
N ALA A 209 -4.87 5.52 -6.21
CA ALA A 209 -3.48 5.20 -5.89
C ALA A 209 -2.56 6.41 -6.12
N ASP A 210 -2.75 7.17 -7.20
CA ASP A 210 -2.02 8.39 -7.52
C ASP A 210 -2.26 9.49 -6.49
N ALA A 211 -3.53 9.70 -6.11
CA ALA A 211 -3.89 10.65 -5.06
C ALA A 211 -3.24 10.29 -3.72
N LEU A 212 -3.23 9.00 -3.37
CA LEU A 212 -2.59 8.51 -2.15
C LEU A 212 -1.07 8.71 -2.19
N LEU A 213 -0.42 8.38 -3.30
CA LEU A 213 1.02 8.58 -3.50
C LEU A 213 1.39 10.07 -3.42
N ALA A 214 0.63 10.94 -4.08
CA ALA A 214 0.82 12.38 -4.04
C ALA A 214 0.67 12.95 -2.62
N SER A 215 -0.25 12.40 -1.82
CA SER A 215 -0.44 12.81 -0.42
C SER A 215 0.75 12.43 0.47
N CYS A 216 1.45 11.33 0.15
CA CYS A 216 2.62 10.86 0.88
C CYS A 216 3.94 11.47 0.38
N ALA A 217 3.97 12.01 -0.83
CA ALA A 217 5.17 12.64 -1.41
C ALA A 217 5.44 14.05 -0.84
N ARG A 218 4.45 14.68 -0.21
CA ARG A 218 4.61 16.02 0.40
C ARG A 218 4.91 15.88 1.89
N PRO A 219 6.11 16.25 2.37
CA PRO A 219 6.37 16.31 3.80
C PRO A 219 5.41 17.33 4.44
N LYS A 220 4.64 16.88 5.45
CA LYS A 220 3.80 17.75 6.27
C LYS A 220 4.62 18.48 7.32
#